data_AF-A0A9E5FF66-F1
#
_entry.id   AF-A0A9E5FF66-F1
#
_cell.length_a   1.000
_cell.length_b   1.000
_cell.length_c   1.000
_cell.angle_alpha   90.00
_cell.angle_beta   90.00
_cell.angle_gamma   90.00
#
_symmetry.space_group_name_H-M   'P 1'
#
loop_
_entity.id
_entity.type
_entity.pdbx_description
1 polymer ?
#
loop_
_entity_poly.entity_id
_entity_poly.type
_entity_poly.pdbx_seq_one_letter_code
_entity_poly.pdbx_strand_id
1 'polypeptide(L)'
;MAYFTLSGAASNTFSGATTLNSGKLHLAKTAGIDALAGNLIVGGGTVQWDANNQIANTSAVTVNGGTLALGNFSDTVGLVTLTSGSITGLAVSGGLTGTTLTDQMDLVASTTNGTASAGGTFDTFGVIGNGTGTVLTAGPNGGNITGSAYGGARVIASSSAGAATAGITDDITGTGASSTDIVGITNANLIGGQVGSNTISGTGFGRFDTTATSVGGSATGTSNVNVNGILGTGSNTINTSGNVNAQATLSNTVTASTVTGAATATATSNAVGLSGYNVTIIGSGNLIAGANSNSSTIASSSKGDAIA
;
A
#
# COMPACT_ATOMS: atom_id res chain seq x y z
N MET A 1 -16.29 23.83 14.96
CA MET A 1 -15.39 23.61 13.81
C MET A 1 -16.20 23.79 12.54
N ALA A 2 -15.76 24.63 11.60
CA ALA A 2 -16.40 24.72 10.29
C ALA A 2 -16.10 23.45 9.48
N TYR A 3 -17.11 22.94 8.79
CA TYR A 3 -17.04 21.73 7.97
C TYR A 3 -17.79 21.99 6.66
N PHE A 4 -17.19 21.62 5.53
CA PHE A 4 -17.78 21.77 4.20
C PHE A 4 -17.51 20.52 3.35
N THR A 5 -18.49 20.13 2.53
CA THR A 5 -18.38 18.95 1.65
C THR A 5 -18.71 19.35 0.22
N LEU A 6 -17.83 18.97 -0.70
CA LEU A 6 -18.07 19.02 -2.14
C LEU A 6 -18.55 17.63 -2.59
N SER A 7 -19.83 17.50 -2.94
CA SER A 7 -20.43 16.22 -3.34
C SER A 7 -21.28 16.31 -4.61
N GLY A 8 -21.82 15.16 -5.06
CA GLY A 8 -22.65 15.03 -6.24
C GLY A 8 -21.91 14.46 -7.46
N ALA A 9 -22.64 14.29 -8.57
CA ALA A 9 -22.17 13.56 -9.76
C ALA A 9 -21.62 14.44 -10.89
N ALA A 10 -21.75 15.77 -10.79
CA ALA A 10 -21.22 16.71 -11.78
C ALA A 10 -19.90 17.33 -11.30
N SER A 11 -18.92 17.48 -12.21
CA SER A 11 -17.64 18.13 -11.93
C SER A 11 -17.85 19.58 -11.50
N ASN A 12 -17.03 20.03 -10.55
CA ASN A 12 -16.95 21.44 -10.20
C ASN A 12 -16.19 22.19 -11.31
N THR A 13 -16.75 23.27 -11.84
CA THR A 13 -16.14 24.06 -12.92
C THR A 13 -15.33 25.25 -12.41
N PHE A 14 -15.24 25.44 -11.09
CA PHE A 14 -14.41 26.48 -10.51
C PHE A 14 -12.92 26.17 -10.72
N SER A 15 -12.29 26.93 -11.63
CA SER A 15 -10.87 26.80 -11.99
C SER A 15 -9.93 27.65 -11.13
N GLY A 16 -10.47 28.51 -10.27
CA GLY A 16 -9.68 29.30 -9.32
C GLY A 16 -9.07 28.44 -8.22
N ALA A 17 -8.09 28.99 -7.51
CA ALA A 17 -7.49 28.29 -6.37
C ALA A 17 -8.48 28.19 -5.21
N THR A 18 -8.63 26.98 -4.66
CA THR A 18 -9.39 26.72 -3.43
C THR A 18 -8.44 26.76 -2.24
N THR A 19 -8.69 27.65 -1.28
CA THR A 19 -7.82 27.81 -0.10
C THR A 19 -8.56 27.45 1.18
N LEU A 20 -8.05 26.46 1.92
CA LEU A 20 -8.53 26.11 3.27
C LEU A 20 -7.58 26.67 4.32
N ASN A 21 -8.02 27.68 5.09
CA ASN A 21 -7.22 28.27 6.17
C ASN A 21 -7.51 27.64 7.55
N SER A 22 -8.70 27.06 7.76
CA SER A 22 -9.09 26.35 8.99
C SER A 22 -10.34 25.49 8.75
N GLY A 23 -10.69 24.61 9.69
CA GLY A 23 -11.85 23.73 9.58
C GLY A 23 -11.58 22.45 8.80
N LYS A 24 -12.63 21.83 8.26
CA LYS A 24 -12.54 20.61 7.44
C LYS A 24 -13.20 20.79 6.08
N LEU A 25 -12.54 20.35 5.02
CA LEU A 25 -13.07 20.26 3.65
C LEU A 25 -13.08 18.80 3.20
N HIS A 26 -14.24 18.26 2.85
CA HIS A 26 -14.38 16.90 2.33
C HIS A 26 -14.60 16.93 0.82
N LEU A 27 -13.80 16.16 0.09
CA LEU A 27 -13.93 15.94 -1.34
C LEU A 27 -14.65 14.60 -1.56
N ALA A 28 -15.95 14.67 -1.82
CA ALA A 28 -16.89 13.56 -1.81
C ALA A 28 -17.79 13.55 -3.06
N LYS A 29 -17.26 13.99 -4.21
CA LYS A 29 -17.90 13.76 -5.51
C LYS A 29 -17.86 12.26 -5.81
N THR A 30 -18.69 11.82 -6.75
CA THR A 30 -18.55 10.46 -7.30
C THR A 30 -17.10 10.23 -7.76
N ALA A 31 -16.55 9.03 -7.54
CA ALA A 31 -15.17 8.72 -7.90
C ALA A 31 -14.88 9.04 -9.38
N GLY A 32 -13.76 9.71 -9.67
CA GLY A 32 -13.42 10.16 -11.03
C GLY A 32 -14.05 11.49 -11.46
N ILE A 33 -14.85 12.13 -10.59
CA ILE A 33 -15.45 13.43 -10.84
C ILE A 33 -14.73 14.50 -10.02
N ASP A 34 -14.16 15.49 -10.70
CA ASP A 34 -13.40 16.57 -10.08
C ASP A 34 -14.28 17.37 -9.09
N ALA A 35 -13.98 17.23 -7.79
CA ALA A 35 -14.45 18.13 -6.75
C ALA A 35 -13.79 19.51 -6.88
N LEU A 36 -12.54 19.55 -7.34
CA LEU A 36 -11.78 20.78 -7.60
C LEU A 36 -11.15 20.72 -9.01
N ALA A 37 -11.50 21.67 -9.87
CA ALA A 37 -10.87 21.84 -11.19
C ALA A 37 -9.66 22.80 -11.18
N GLY A 38 -9.54 23.62 -10.12
CA GLY A 38 -8.42 24.52 -9.88
C GLY A 38 -7.48 24.02 -8.80
N ASN A 39 -6.39 24.76 -8.57
CA ASN A 39 -5.37 24.42 -7.58
C ASN A 39 -5.96 24.36 -6.16
N LEU A 40 -5.37 23.52 -5.31
CA LEU A 40 -5.70 23.44 -3.88
C LEU A 40 -4.60 24.07 -3.05
N ILE A 41 -4.96 24.86 -2.03
CA ILE A 41 -4.05 25.43 -1.03
C ILE A 41 -4.57 25.10 0.37
N VAL A 42 -3.77 24.42 1.19
CA VAL A 42 -4.12 23.98 2.55
C VAL A 42 -3.30 24.77 3.57
N GLY A 43 -3.76 25.97 3.91
CA GLY A 43 -3.17 26.90 4.89
C GLY A 43 -3.35 26.48 6.34
N GLY A 44 -4.37 25.67 6.61
CA GLY A 44 -4.67 25.11 7.93
C GLY A 44 -5.81 24.11 7.84
N GLY A 45 -6.27 23.58 8.98
CA GLY A 45 -7.39 22.63 9.01
C GLY A 45 -7.07 21.28 8.35
N THR A 46 -8.09 20.57 7.85
CA THR A 46 -7.94 19.27 7.16
C THR A 46 -8.74 19.26 5.86
N VAL A 47 -8.08 18.92 4.75
CA VAL A 47 -8.77 18.49 3.52
C VAL A 47 -8.74 16.97 3.50
N GLN A 48 -9.90 16.34 3.32
CA GLN A 48 -10.07 14.89 3.35
C GLN A 48 -10.69 14.38 2.05
N TRP A 49 -10.14 13.30 1.51
CA TRP A 49 -10.74 12.56 0.40
C TRP A 49 -11.76 11.59 0.97
N ASP A 50 -12.92 11.54 0.33
CA ASP A 50 -13.97 10.54 0.58
C ASP A 50 -14.28 9.71 -0.70
N ALA A 51 -13.54 9.92 -1.79
CA ALA A 51 -13.59 9.15 -3.03
C ALA A 51 -12.29 9.32 -3.84
N ASN A 52 -12.04 8.45 -4.83
CA ASN A 52 -10.86 8.55 -5.72
C ASN A 52 -11.02 9.69 -6.74
N ASN A 53 -9.89 10.23 -7.22
CA ASN A 53 -9.80 11.17 -8.34
C ASN A 53 -10.75 12.36 -8.18
N GLN A 54 -10.48 13.20 -7.18
CA GLN A 54 -11.31 14.34 -6.78
C GLN A 54 -10.72 15.68 -7.23
N ILE A 55 -9.48 15.72 -7.67
CA ILE A 55 -8.82 16.91 -8.17
C ILE A 55 -8.39 16.68 -9.61
N ALA A 56 -8.56 17.67 -10.48
CA ALA A 56 -8.11 17.56 -11.85
C ALA A 56 -6.60 17.29 -11.94
N ASN A 57 -6.21 16.37 -12.84
CA ASN A 57 -4.82 15.88 -12.98
C ASN A 57 -3.75 16.94 -13.19
N THR A 58 -4.11 18.14 -13.68
CA THR A 58 -3.18 19.25 -13.92
C THR A 58 -3.12 20.25 -12.77
N SER A 59 -4.03 20.17 -11.80
CA SER A 59 -4.09 21.10 -10.67
C SER A 59 -2.93 20.87 -9.72
N ALA A 60 -2.30 21.96 -9.28
CA ALA A 60 -1.28 21.90 -8.23
C ALA A 60 -1.95 21.83 -6.85
N VAL A 61 -1.33 21.09 -5.94
CA VAL A 61 -1.75 21.00 -4.53
C VAL A 61 -0.65 21.60 -3.66
N THR A 62 -0.95 22.69 -2.97
CA THR A 62 -0.05 23.31 -2.00
C THR A 62 -0.56 23.07 -0.58
N VAL A 63 0.30 22.65 0.34
CA VAL A 63 -0.05 22.50 1.76
C VAL A 63 0.91 23.36 2.57
N ASN A 64 0.42 24.41 3.23
CA ASN A 64 1.23 25.43 3.91
C ASN A 64 0.89 25.60 5.41
N GLY A 65 0.18 24.64 6.01
CA GLY A 65 0.01 24.53 7.46
C GLY A 65 -0.91 23.40 7.93
N GLY A 66 -1.93 23.02 7.16
CA GLY A 66 -2.93 22.03 7.58
C GLY A 66 -2.57 20.56 7.31
N THR A 67 -3.59 19.70 7.23
CA THR A 67 -3.47 18.28 6.86
C THR A 67 -4.18 18.00 5.56
N LEU A 68 -3.48 17.37 4.62
CA LEU A 68 -4.07 16.71 3.46
C LEU A 68 -4.20 15.21 3.77
N ALA A 69 -5.41 14.74 3.95
CA ALA A 69 -5.73 13.37 4.34
C ALA A 69 -6.37 12.62 3.18
N LEU A 70 -5.60 11.74 2.53
CA LEU A 70 -6.09 10.93 1.42
C LEU A 70 -6.88 9.70 1.90
N GLY A 71 -6.70 9.26 3.15
CA GLY A 71 -7.29 8.01 3.62
C GLY A 71 -6.86 6.85 2.72
N ASN A 72 -7.82 6.01 2.32
CA ASN A 72 -7.64 4.89 1.38
C ASN A 72 -7.91 5.24 -0.08
N PHE A 73 -7.97 6.53 -0.41
CA PHE A 73 -8.23 7.02 -1.75
C PHE A 73 -6.94 7.45 -2.46
N SER A 74 -6.98 7.44 -3.79
CA SER A 74 -5.89 7.93 -4.65
C SER A 74 -6.36 9.06 -5.56
N ASP A 75 -5.41 9.89 -5.94
CA ASP A 75 -5.60 10.99 -6.88
C ASP A 75 -4.33 11.21 -7.70
N THR A 76 -4.48 11.53 -8.98
CA THR A 76 -3.37 12.02 -9.78
C THR A 76 -3.51 13.53 -9.86
N VAL A 77 -2.47 14.26 -9.49
CA VAL A 77 -2.47 15.72 -9.52
C VAL A 77 -1.20 16.23 -10.18
N GLY A 78 -1.14 17.53 -10.42
CA GLY A 78 0.06 18.20 -10.89
C GLY A 78 1.13 18.27 -9.80
N LEU A 79 1.80 19.42 -9.69
CA LEU A 79 2.82 19.59 -8.66
C LEU A 79 2.19 19.58 -7.26
N VAL A 80 2.70 18.73 -6.38
CA VAL A 80 2.40 18.77 -4.94
C VAL A 80 3.51 19.51 -4.21
N THR A 81 3.19 20.60 -3.54
CA THR A 81 4.11 21.44 -2.75
C THR A 81 3.65 21.53 -1.31
N LEU A 82 4.30 20.85 -0.38
CA LEU A 82 4.00 21.00 1.05
C LEU A 82 5.05 21.91 1.71
N THR A 83 4.71 23.19 1.89
CA THR A 83 5.55 24.20 2.56
C THR A 83 5.38 24.21 4.08
N SER A 84 4.34 23.60 4.64
CA SER A 84 4.16 23.32 6.08
C SER A 84 2.91 22.46 6.28
N GLY A 85 2.82 21.69 7.37
CA GLY A 85 1.67 20.82 7.65
C GLY A 85 1.95 19.34 7.46
N SER A 86 0.96 18.56 7.02
CA SER A 86 1.11 17.10 6.84
C SER A 86 0.34 16.59 5.63
N ILE A 87 0.91 15.62 4.92
CA ILE A 87 0.19 14.77 3.95
C ILE A 87 0.16 13.36 4.55
N THR A 88 -1.02 12.75 4.57
CA THR A 88 -1.22 11.40 5.09
C THR A 88 -1.98 10.56 4.07
N GLY A 89 -1.40 9.41 3.72
CA GLY A 89 -2.02 8.38 2.90
C GLY A 89 -2.05 7.06 3.67
N LEU A 90 -3.14 6.30 3.54
CA LEU A 90 -3.35 5.01 4.17
C LEU A 90 -3.99 4.05 3.18
N ALA A 91 -3.21 3.19 2.54
CA ALA A 91 -3.78 2.10 1.75
C ALA A 91 -4.01 0.86 2.63
N VAL A 92 -5.20 0.27 2.52
CA VAL A 92 -5.58 -0.96 3.22
C VAL A 92 -6.23 -1.92 2.22
N SER A 93 -5.72 -3.14 2.15
CA SER A 93 -6.38 -4.29 1.55
C SER A 93 -6.72 -5.27 2.67
N GLY A 94 -7.98 -5.25 3.12
CA GLY A 94 -8.47 -5.93 4.34
C GLY A 94 -9.18 -5.00 5.32
N GLY A 95 -9.46 -5.48 6.53
CA GLY A 95 -10.01 -4.70 7.64
C GLY A 95 -8.90 -4.21 8.58
N LEU A 96 -8.96 -2.94 8.99
CA LEU A 96 -7.97 -2.32 9.88
C LEU A 96 -8.65 -1.69 11.09
N THR A 97 -8.18 -2.01 12.30
CA THR A 97 -8.53 -1.29 13.53
C THR A 97 -7.27 -0.67 14.12
N GLY A 98 -7.19 0.67 14.08
CA GLY A 98 -5.97 1.39 14.42
C GLY A 98 -4.85 1.10 13.43
N THR A 99 -3.77 0.47 13.88
CA THR A 99 -2.61 0.05 13.05
C THR A 99 -2.52 -1.47 12.88
N THR A 100 -3.58 -2.21 13.25
CA THR A 100 -3.61 -3.68 13.19
C THR A 100 -4.57 -4.15 12.10
N LEU A 101 -4.08 -4.96 11.16
CA LEU A 101 -4.94 -5.67 10.19
C LEU A 101 -5.79 -6.69 10.95
N THR A 102 -7.06 -6.38 11.15
CA THR A 102 -8.03 -7.23 11.83
C THR A 102 -8.60 -8.29 10.91
N ASP A 103 -8.74 -7.98 9.62
CA ASP A 103 -9.34 -8.89 8.63
C ASP A 103 -8.52 -8.91 7.33
N GLN A 104 -8.38 -10.08 6.71
CA GLN A 104 -7.82 -10.24 5.36
C GLN A 104 -8.92 -10.20 4.32
N MET A 105 -8.55 -9.84 3.09
CA MET A 105 -9.38 -10.12 1.92
C MET A 105 -9.48 -11.63 1.69
N ASP A 106 -10.69 -12.15 1.53
CA ASP A 106 -10.92 -13.56 1.20
C ASP A 106 -11.09 -13.76 -0.30
N LEU A 107 -10.29 -14.65 -0.88
CA LEU A 107 -10.50 -15.17 -2.22
C LEU A 107 -10.61 -16.69 -2.17
N VAL A 108 -11.80 -17.21 -2.44
CA VAL A 108 -12.13 -18.63 -2.24
C VAL A 108 -12.65 -19.24 -3.52
N ALA A 109 -12.01 -20.32 -3.98
CA ALA A 109 -12.52 -21.20 -5.02
C ALA A 109 -12.74 -22.60 -4.43
N SER A 110 -13.93 -23.17 -4.68
CA SER A 110 -14.22 -24.54 -4.29
C SER A 110 -14.96 -25.27 -5.41
N THR A 111 -14.67 -26.55 -5.58
CA THR A 111 -15.39 -27.41 -6.51
C THR A 111 -15.45 -28.85 -6.02
N THR A 112 -16.51 -29.57 -6.39
CA THR A 112 -16.62 -31.01 -6.14
C THR A 112 -16.12 -31.87 -7.30
N ASN A 113 -15.92 -31.26 -8.48
CA ASN A 113 -15.47 -31.94 -9.70
C ASN A 113 -14.57 -31.02 -10.54
N GLY A 114 -13.40 -31.50 -10.95
CA GLY A 114 -12.41 -30.70 -11.67
C GLY A 114 -11.58 -29.78 -10.76
N THR A 115 -10.91 -28.81 -11.37
CA THR A 115 -9.89 -27.98 -10.71
C THR A 115 -10.48 -26.76 -10.01
N ALA A 116 -10.10 -26.53 -8.74
CA ALA A 116 -10.31 -25.27 -8.04
C ALA A 116 -9.09 -24.37 -8.28
N SER A 117 -9.30 -23.15 -8.76
CA SER A 117 -8.23 -22.17 -8.95
C SER A 117 -8.63 -20.84 -8.30
N ALA A 118 -7.87 -20.42 -7.30
CA ALA A 118 -8.02 -19.12 -6.65
C ALA A 118 -6.67 -18.40 -6.70
N GLY A 119 -6.66 -17.15 -7.16
CA GLY A 119 -5.48 -16.34 -6.99
C GLY A 119 -5.66 -14.91 -7.44
N GLY A 120 -4.76 -14.07 -6.95
CA GLY A 120 -4.78 -12.64 -7.22
C GLY A 120 -3.58 -11.92 -6.64
N THR A 121 -3.50 -10.65 -7.01
CA THR A 121 -2.49 -9.69 -6.58
C THR A 121 -3.11 -8.71 -5.60
N PHE A 122 -2.41 -8.39 -4.51
CA PHE A 122 -2.94 -7.56 -3.42
C PHE A 122 -2.04 -6.36 -3.11
N ASP A 123 -1.66 -5.63 -4.15
CA ASP A 123 -0.76 -4.49 -4.01
C ASP A 123 -1.38 -3.39 -3.14
N THR A 124 -0.57 -2.83 -2.25
CA THR A 124 -0.98 -1.65 -1.47
C THR A 124 0.19 -0.70 -1.32
N PHE A 125 -0.11 0.59 -1.48
CA PHE A 125 0.91 1.62 -1.43
C PHE A 125 0.42 2.78 -0.59
N GLY A 126 1.18 3.18 0.45
CA GLY A 126 0.78 4.29 1.30
C GLY A 126 0.93 5.63 0.59
N VAL A 127 2.12 5.86 0.02
CA VAL A 127 2.43 7.02 -0.82
C VAL A 127 3.19 6.53 -2.06
N ILE A 128 2.72 6.93 -3.25
CA ILE A 128 3.36 6.62 -4.53
C ILE A 128 3.72 7.93 -5.22
N GLY A 129 4.97 8.06 -5.66
CA GLY A 129 5.36 9.05 -6.66
C GLY A 129 5.54 8.46 -8.06
N ASN A 130 5.61 9.34 -9.05
CA ASN A 130 5.87 9.01 -10.46
C ASN A 130 7.39 9.03 -10.74
N GLY A 131 8.14 8.16 -10.05
CA GLY A 131 9.58 8.01 -10.19
C GLY A 131 10.41 9.16 -9.60
N THR A 132 11.58 9.47 -10.18
CA THR A 132 12.48 10.51 -9.65
C THR A 132 11.98 11.95 -9.85
N GLY A 133 10.87 12.15 -10.58
CA GLY A 133 10.29 13.46 -10.84
C GLY A 133 9.37 13.97 -9.72
N THR A 134 8.82 13.07 -8.90
CA THR A 134 7.97 13.47 -7.78
C THR A 134 8.83 13.88 -6.59
N VAL A 135 8.61 15.09 -6.08
CA VAL A 135 9.25 15.59 -4.85
C VAL A 135 8.16 15.85 -3.81
N LEU A 136 8.22 15.15 -2.68
CA LEU A 136 7.40 15.39 -1.50
C LEU A 136 8.24 16.15 -0.48
N THR A 137 7.97 17.43 -0.33
CA THR A 137 8.60 18.28 0.69
C THR A 137 7.66 18.47 1.86
N ALA A 138 8.11 18.31 3.11
CA ALA A 138 7.36 18.55 4.33
C ALA A 138 7.94 19.75 5.08
N GLY A 139 7.76 20.94 4.51
CA GLY A 139 8.03 22.26 5.09
C GLY A 139 9.45 22.58 5.57
N PRO A 140 9.85 23.86 5.67
CA PRO A 140 11.16 24.21 6.22
C PRO A 140 11.17 24.25 7.76
N ASN A 141 10.02 24.46 8.42
CA ASN A 141 9.91 24.66 9.88
C ASN A 141 9.32 23.46 10.64
N GLY A 142 9.51 22.26 10.09
CA GLY A 142 8.91 21.01 10.57
C GLY A 142 7.87 20.46 9.58
N GLY A 143 7.59 19.16 9.69
CA GLY A 143 6.64 18.47 8.81
C GLY A 143 7.01 17.00 8.63
N ASN A 144 6.02 16.13 8.81
CA ASN A 144 6.19 14.69 8.67
C ASN A 144 5.71 14.25 7.29
N ILE A 145 6.38 13.24 6.72
CA ILE A 145 5.89 12.48 5.57
C ILE A 145 5.62 11.09 6.09
N THR A 146 4.36 10.65 6.03
CA THR A 146 3.99 9.31 6.48
C THR A 146 3.25 8.58 5.38
N GLY A 147 3.82 7.46 4.92
CA GLY A 147 3.15 6.51 4.05
C GLY A 147 3.03 5.17 4.75
N SER A 148 1.80 4.66 4.86
CA SER A 148 1.53 3.36 5.45
C SER A 148 0.72 2.48 4.50
N ALA A 149 1.20 1.26 4.29
CA ALA A 149 0.56 0.26 3.47
C ALA A 149 0.33 -1.01 4.29
N TYR A 150 -0.93 -1.44 4.35
CA TYR A 150 -1.36 -2.66 5.02
C TYR A 150 -2.05 -3.57 4.02
N GLY A 151 -1.39 -4.67 3.66
CA GLY A 151 -1.96 -5.69 2.78
C GLY A 151 -2.20 -6.99 3.51
N GLY A 152 -3.39 -7.55 3.35
CA GLY A 152 -3.65 -8.90 3.80
C GLY A 152 -4.63 -9.64 2.90
N ALA A 153 -4.26 -10.85 2.53
CA ALA A 153 -5.14 -11.74 1.79
C ALA A 153 -5.07 -13.17 2.30
N ARG A 154 -6.22 -13.83 2.24
CA ARG A 154 -6.38 -15.25 2.43
C ARG A 154 -6.91 -15.86 1.13
N VAL A 155 -6.08 -16.66 0.47
CA VAL A 155 -6.41 -17.29 -0.82
C VAL A 155 -6.60 -18.78 -0.60
N ILE A 156 -7.80 -19.29 -0.89
CA ILE A 156 -8.19 -20.67 -0.61
C ILE A 156 -8.68 -21.33 -1.89
N ALA A 157 -8.09 -22.48 -2.25
CA ALA A 157 -8.59 -23.38 -3.28
C ALA A 157 -8.88 -24.75 -2.68
N SER A 158 -10.09 -25.28 -2.90
CA SER A 158 -10.48 -26.61 -2.43
C SER A 158 -11.17 -27.47 -3.50
N SER A 159 -10.72 -28.71 -3.68
CA SER A 159 -11.34 -29.66 -4.62
C SER A 159 -11.48 -31.07 -4.03
N SER A 160 -12.65 -31.69 -4.16
CA SER A 160 -12.84 -33.07 -3.70
C SER A 160 -12.45 -34.14 -4.74
N ALA A 161 -12.31 -33.78 -6.01
CA ALA A 161 -12.03 -34.75 -7.08
C ALA A 161 -10.88 -34.35 -8.02
N GLY A 162 -10.68 -33.05 -8.27
CA GLY A 162 -9.61 -32.55 -9.13
C GLY A 162 -8.53 -31.80 -8.36
N ALA A 163 -7.69 -31.06 -9.08
CA ALA A 163 -6.61 -30.29 -8.47
C ALA A 163 -7.12 -29.05 -7.70
N ALA A 164 -6.33 -28.54 -6.77
CA ALA A 164 -6.56 -27.27 -6.10
C ALA A 164 -5.30 -26.41 -6.23
N THR A 165 -5.44 -25.23 -6.84
CA THR A 165 -4.35 -24.27 -7.04
C THR A 165 -4.73 -22.95 -6.38
N ALA A 166 -3.98 -22.57 -5.34
CA ALA A 166 -4.15 -21.31 -4.62
C ALA A 166 -2.88 -20.46 -4.78
N GLY A 167 -3.01 -19.20 -5.21
CA GLY A 167 -1.88 -18.35 -5.55
C GLY A 167 -2.02 -16.90 -5.10
N ILE A 168 -1.04 -16.37 -4.38
CA ILE A 168 -0.81 -14.92 -4.28
C ILE A 168 0.30 -14.56 -5.25
N THR A 169 -0.10 -14.35 -6.49
CA THR A 169 0.72 -14.12 -7.68
C THR A 169 -0.18 -13.50 -8.75
N ASP A 170 0.36 -12.62 -9.59
CA ASP A 170 -0.38 -12.05 -10.73
C ASP A 170 -0.70 -13.09 -11.83
N ASP A 171 0.03 -14.21 -11.85
CA ASP A 171 -0.08 -15.23 -12.87
C ASP A 171 -0.11 -16.65 -12.25
N ILE A 172 -1.28 -17.27 -12.24
CA ILE A 172 -1.48 -18.67 -11.80
C ILE A 172 -0.97 -19.67 -12.88
N THR A 173 -0.66 -19.20 -14.09
CA THR A 173 -0.31 -20.04 -15.27
C THR A 173 1.16 -20.02 -15.69
N GLY A 174 2.00 -19.21 -15.03
CA GLY A 174 3.45 -19.33 -15.04
C GLY A 174 4.16 -18.93 -16.34
N THR A 175 4.52 -17.65 -16.48
CA THR A 175 5.70 -17.23 -17.29
C THR A 175 6.55 -16.10 -16.72
N GLY A 176 6.25 -15.57 -15.53
CA GLY A 176 7.12 -14.61 -14.84
C GLY A 176 6.45 -14.14 -13.56
N ALA A 177 6.98 -14.56 -12.40
CA ALA A 177 6.31 -14.32 -11.12
C ALA A 177 6.38 -12.84 -10.72
N SER A 178 5.37 -12.05 -11.09
CA SER A 178 5.08 -10.77 -10.45
C SER A 178 4.64 -11.04 -9.01
N SER A 179 5.22 -10.29 -8.07
CA SER A 179 4.94 -10.35 -6.63
C SER A 179 3.78 -9.43 -6.26
N THR A 180 3.09 -9.73 -5.16
CA THR A 180 2.31 -8.71 -4.45
C THR A 180 3.27 -7.76 -3.74
N ASP A 181 3.10 -6.46 -3.95
CA ASP A 181 3.95 -5.42 -3.38
C ASP A 181 3.18 -4.56 -2.37
N ILE A 182 3.67 -4.55 -1.12
CA ILE A 182 3.15 -3.72 -0.03
C ILE A 182 4.20 -2.68 0.33
N VAL A 183 3.97 -1.41 0.01
CA VAL A 183 5.01 -0.38 0.18
C VAL A 183 4.50 0.86 0.90
N GLY A 184 5.12 1.20 2.03
CA GLY A 184 4.77 2.40 2.78
C GLY A 184 4.94 3.68 1.95
N ILE A 185 6.15 3.94 1.44
CA ILE A 185 6.44 5.05 0.52
C ILE A 185 7.24 4.53 -0.66
N THR A 186 6.83 4.85 -1.88
CA THR A 186 7.57 4.47 -3.09
C THR A 186 7.76 5.61 -4.08
N ASN A 187 8.89 5.59 -4.79
CA ASN A 187 9.12 6.37 -6.00
C ASN A 187 8.89 7.89 -5.87
N ALA A 188 9.30 8.51 -4.77
CA ALA A 188 9.24 9.96 -4.58
C ALA A 188 10.51 10.44 -3.89
N ASN A 189 11.09 11.56 -4.32
CA ASN A 189 12.13 12.23 -3.53
C ASN A 189 11.48 12.86 -2.30
N LEU A 190 12.03 12.62 -1.11
CA LEU A 190 11.44 13.01 0.16
C LEU A 190 12.29 14.12 0.78
N ILE A 191 11.70 15.26 1.07
CA ILE A 191 12.36 16.36 1.79
C ILE A 191 11.57 16.60 3.06
N GLY A 192 11.94 15.99 4.17
CA GLY A 192 11.32 16.24 5.48
C GLY A 192 11.61 17.65 5.99
N GLY A 193 10.93 18.04 7.06
CA GLY A 193 11.21 19.26 7.83
C GLY A 193 12.70 19.58 7.91
N GLN A 194 13.11 20.80 7.55
CA GLN A 194 14.53 21.22 7.60
C GLN A 194 14.93 21.93 8.91
N VAL A 195 13.96 22.18 9.80
CA VAL A 195 14.14 22.73 11.14
C VAL A 195 13.17 22.03 12.09
N GLY A 196 13.61 21.73 13.32
CA GLY A 196 12.77 21.12 14.36
C GLY A 196 12.78 19.59 14.36
N SER A 197 11.88 18.96 15.13
CA SER A 197 11.71 17.50 15.14
C SER A 197 10.70 17.10 14.08
N ASN A 198 11.16 16.36 13.08
CA ASN A 198 10.30 15.84 12.03
C ASN A 198 10.64 14.36 11.73
N THR A 199 9.74 13.64 11.10
CA THR A 199 9.92 12.22 10.78
C THR A 199 9.39 11.93 9.39
N ILE A 200 10.20 11.27 8.58
CA ILE A 200 9.77 10.59 7.36
C ILE A 200 9.56 9.13 7.75
N SER A 201 8.33 8.63 7.64
CA SER A 201 8.00 7.26 8.00
C SER A 201 7.32 6.52 6.87
N GLY A 202 7.94 5.42 6.44
CA GLY A 202 7.32 4.44 5.54
C GLY A 202 7.10 3.14 6.27
N THR A 203 5.86 2.68 6.33
CA THR A 203 5.49 1.40 6.96
C THR A 203 4.84 0.49 5.94
N GLY A 204 5.41 -0.68 5.71
CA GLY A 204 4.80 -1.78 4.99
C GLY A 204 4.45 -2.92 5.96
N PHE A 205 3.21 -3.39 5.93
CA PHE A 205 2.77 -4.53 6.72
C PHE A 205 1.98 -5.52 5.86
N GLY A 206 2.46 -6.76 5.75
CA GLY A 206 1.86 -7.83 4.99
C GLY A 206 1.44 -9.01 5.86
N ARG A 207 0.20 -9.50 5.71
CA ARG A 207 -0.25 -10.79 6.30
C ARG A 207 -0.99 -11.64 5.26
N PHE A 208 -0.36 -12.72 4.84
CA PHE A 208 -0.81 -13.53 3.72
C PHE A 208 -0.91 -14.99 4.10
N ASP A 209 -2.05 -15.61 3.76
CA ASP A 209 -2.33 -17.01 4.01
C ASP A 209 -2.86 -17.66 2.73
N THR A 210 -2.08 -18.55 2.12
CA THR A 210 -2.50 -19.33 0.94
C THR A 210 -2.78 -20.76 1.36
N THR A 211 -3.95 -21.29 1.01
CA THR A 211 -4.33 -22.68 1.30
C THR A 211 -4.85 -23.39 0.05
N ALA A 212 -4.17 -24.45 -0.37
CA ALA A 212 -4.65 -25.38 -1.38
C ALA A 212 -5.00 -26.72 -0.72
N THR A 213 -6.20 -27.24 -0.96
CA THR A 213 -6.63 -28.54 -0.43
C THR A 213 -7.28 -29.38 -1.51
N SER A 214 -6.79 -30.59 -1.74
CA SER A 214 -7.42 -31.53 -2.67
C SER A 214 -7.65 -32.90 -2.01
N VAL A 215 -8.63 -33.66 -2.48
CA VAL A 215 -8.76 -35.09 -2.15
C VAL A 215 -8.29 -35.94 -3.32
N GLY A 216 -8.86 -35.74 -4.51
CA GLY A 216 -8.62 -36.56 -5.70
C GLY A 216 -7.47 -36.12 -6.61
N GLY A 217 -6.94 -34.91 -6.44
CA GLY A 217 -5.91 -34.32 -7.30
C GLY A 217 -4.75 -33.68 -6.52
N SER A 218 -3.86 -32.98 -7.24
CA SER A 218 -2.75 -32.25 -6.60
C SER A 218 -3.24 -30.98 -5.90
N ALA A 219 -2.55 -30.60 -4.82
CA ALA A 219 -2.74 -29.32 -4.13
C ALA A 219 -1.48 -28.47 -4.30
N THR A 220 -1.60 -27.32 -4.93
CA THR A 220 -0.50 -26.39 -5.16
C THR A 220 -0.82 -25.04 -4.53
N GLY A 221 -0.11 -24.68 -3.47
CA GLY A 221 -0.16 -23.37 -2.85
C GLY A 221 1.09 -22.57 -3.19
N THR A 222 0.93 -21.35 -3.71
CA THR A 222 2.04 -20.42 -3.96
C THR A 222 1.73 -19.03 -3.39
N SER A 223 2.74 -18.37 -2.83
CA SER A 223 2.62 -16.99 -2.36
C SER A 223 3.93 -16.25 -2.53
N ASN A 224 3.94 -15.21 -3.36
CA ASN A 224 5.11 -14.37 -3.60
C ASN A 224 4.81 -12.92 -3.19
N VAL A 225 5.40 -12.48 -2.08
CA VAL A 225 5.09 -11.20 -1.46
C VAL A 225 6.35 -10.41 -1.13
N ASN A 226 6.37 -9.14 -1.56
CA ASN A 226 7.32 -8.14 -1.13
C ASN A 226 6.65 -7.12 -0.20
N VAL A 227 7.32 -6.78 0.90
CA VAL A 227 6.93 -5.70 1.81
C VAL A 227 8.09 -4.75 1.95
N ASN A 228 7.86 -3.47 1.70
CA ASN A 228 8.87 -2.42 1.82
C ASN A 228 8.37 -1.29 2.72
N GLY A 229 9.23 -0.80 3.61
CA GLY A 229 8.94 0.42 4.36
C GLY A 229 8.99 1.63 3.42
N ILE A 230 10.16 1.86 2.84
CA ILE A 230 10.42 2.91 1.85
C ILE A 230 11.23 2.31 0.68
N LEU A 231 10.71 2.40 -0.55
CA LEU A 231 11.32 1.81 -1.74
C LEU A 231 11.52 2.83 -2.87
N GLY A 232 12.73 2.91 -3.41
CA GLY A 232 13.03 3.68 -4.61
C GLY A 232 13.36 2.73 -5.75
N THR A 233 12.84 3.02 -6.95
CA THR A 233 13.19 2.29 -8.18
C THR A 233 14.27 3.00 -9.01
N GLY A 234 14.81 4.13 -8.52
CA GLY A 234 15.89 4.90 -9.14
C GLY A 234 16.78 5.62 -8.13
N SER A 235 17.45 6.70 -8.53
CA SER A 235 18.29 7.54 -7.65
C SER A 235 17.44 8.48 -6.77
N ASN A 236 16.47 7.94 -6.02
CA ASN A 236 15.63 8.76 -5.17
C ASN A 236 16.42 9.33 -3.98
N THR A 237 15.98 10.45 -3.43
CA THR A 237 16.64 11.11 -2.29
C THR A 237 15.73 11.24 -1.08
N ILE A 238 16.32 11.18 0.11
CA ILE A 238 15.69 11.57 1.37
C ILE A 238 16.53 12.68 1.98
N ASN A 239 15.97 13.86 2.22
CA ASN A 239 16.63 14.99 2.88
C ASN A 239 15.80 15.41 4.09
N THR A 240 16.35 15.44 5.30
CA THR A 240 15.54 15.73 6.50
C THR A 240 16.40 16.26 7.65
N SER A 241 15.87 17.13 8.51
CA SER A 241 16.55 17.51 9.76
C SER A 241 16.26 16.57 10.93
N GLY A 242 15.26 15.70 10.78
CA GLY A 242 14.81 14.76 11.80
C GLY A 242 14.92 13.29 11.36
N ASN A 243 14.04 12.43 11.88
CA ASN A 243 14.14 10.98 11.75
C ASN A 243 13.70 10.46 10.37
N VAL A 244 14.24 9.29 10.02
CA VAL A 244 13.74 8.43 8.96
C VAL A 244 13.41 7.09 9.58
N ASN A 245 12.16 6.64 9.47
CA ASN A 245 11.66 5.39 10.06
C ASN A 245 11.00 4.53 8.97
N ALA A 246 11.74 3.55 8.47
CA ALA A 246 11.35 2.69 7.37
C ALA A 246 11.18 1.25 7.87
N GLN A 247 9.94 0.81 8.06
CA GLN A 247 9.62 -0.47 8.69
C GLN A 247 8.86 -1.38 7.71
N ALA A 248 9.35 -2.60 7.53
CA ALA A 248 8.68 -3.65 6.78
C ALA A 248 8.41 -4.86 7.70
N THR A 249 7.17 -5.32 7.75
CA THR A 249 6.79 -6.55 8.48
C THR A 249 5.96 -7.45 7.57
N LEU A 250 6.36 -8.70 7.41
CA LEU A 250 5.68 -9.69 6.56
C LEU A 250 5.45 -10.99 7.32
N SER A 251 4.22 -11.48 7.28
CA SER A 251 3.84 -12.86 7.62
C SER A 251 3.27 -13.52 6.37
N ASN A 252 3.86 -14.61 5.91
CA ASN A 252 3.44 -15.33 4.71
C ASN A 252 3.36 -16.83 5.00
N THR A 253 2.15 -17.38 5.03
CA THR A 253 1.90 -18.79 5.28
C THR A 253 1.35 -19.44 4.03
N VAL A 254 1.90 -20.58 3.63
CA VAL A 254 1.40 -21.37 2.51
C VAL A 254 1.18 -22.81 2.96
N THR A 255 -0.05 -23.28 2.84
CA THR A 255 -0.44 -24.66 3.16
C THR A 255 -0.96 -25.36 1.91
N ALA A 256 -0.40 -26.53 1.60
CA ALA A 256 -0.88 -27.41 0.55
C ALA A 256 -1.14 -28.80 1.13
N SER A 257 -2.37 -29.32 0.99
CA SER A 257 -2.72 -30.64 1.52
C SER A 257 -3.48 -31.46 0.48
N THR A 258 -3.11 -32.73 0.31
CA THR A 258 -3.88 -33.67 -0.51
C THR A 258 -3.94 -35.10 0.01
N VAL A 259 -4.90 -35.88 -0.48
CA VAL A 259 -4.99 -37.31 -0.21
C VAL A 259 -4.25 -38.10 -1.30
N THR A 260 -4.63 -37.96 -2.57
CA THR A 260 -4.11 -38.82 -3.67
C THR A 260 -3.08 -38.16 -4.58
N GLY A 261 -3.01 -36.82 -4.64
CA GLY A 261 -2.09 -36.10 -5.52
C GLY A 261 -0.77 -35.69 -4.86
N ALA A 262 -0.02 -34.83 -5.55
CA ALA A 262 1.13 -34.14 -4.97
C ALA A 262 0.65 -32.90 -4.18
N ALA A 263 1.28 -32.61 -3.04
CA ALA A 263 1.14 -31.37 -2.30
C ALA A 263 2.40 -30.52 -2.47
N THR A 264 2.26 -29.32 -3.03
CA THR A 264 3.37 -28.37 -3.21
C THR A 264 3.03 -27.04 -2.55
N ALA A 265 3.81 -26.62 -1.57
CA ALA A 265 3.68 -25.32 -0.91
C ALA A 265 4.93 -24.48 -1.17
N THR A 266 4.78 -23.24 -1.63
CA THR A 266 5.91 -22.33 -1.88
C THR A 266 5.59 -20.92 -1.39
N ALA A 267 6.35 -20.46 -0.39
CA ALA A 267 6.23 -19.11 0.17
C ALA A 267 7.52 -18.31 -0.09
N THR A 268 7.45 -17.36 -1.02
CA THR A 268 8.53 -16.39 -1.30
C THR A 268 8.21 -15.09 -0.59
N SER A 269 9.12 -14.63 0.27
CA SER A 269 8.90 -13.48 1.15
C SER A 269 10.11 -12.56 1.15
N ASN A 270 9.91 -11.30 0.80
CA ASN A 270 10.94 -10.28 0.83
C ASN A 270 10.47 -9.10 1.69
N ALA A 271 11.17 -8.80 2.78
CA ALA A 271 10.89 -7.63 3.61
C ALA A 271 12.11 -6.70 3.61
N VAL A 272 11.90 -5.44 3.28
CA VAL A 272 12.98 -4.44 3.19
C VAL A 272 12.55 -3.15 3.87
N GLY A 273 13.28 -2.71 4.89
CA GLY A 273 12.99 -1.45 5.57
C GLY A 273 13.12 -0.26 4.62
N LEU A 274 14.31 -0.05 4.06
CA LEU A 274 14.65 1.03 3.15
C LEU A 274 15.53 0.52 1.99
N SER A 275 15.20 0.86 0.75
CA SER A 275 16.04 0.57 -0.42
C SER A 275 15.84 1.62 -1.53
N GLY A 276 16.87 1.86 -2.35
CA GLY A 276 16.79 2.74 -3.51
C GLY A 276 16.80 4.25 -3.20
N TYR A 277 17.31 4.65 -2.04
CA TYR A 277 17.40 6.06 -1.63
C TYR A 277 18.80 6.47 -1.20
N ASN A 278 19.19 7.68 -1.60
CA ASN A 278 20.30 8.41 -0.99
C ASN A 278 19.76 9.26 0.17
N VAL A 279 20.15 8.94 1.40
CA VAL A 279 19.64 9.60 2.62
C VAL A 279 20.62 10.63 3.13
N THR A 280 20.14 11.86 3.33
CA THR A 280 20.83 12.98 3.95
C THR A 280 20.04 13.45 5.17
N ILE A 281 20.62 13.28 6.37
CA ILE A 281 20.09 13.84 7.61
C ILE A 281 20.92 15.08 7.95
N ILE A 282 20.34 16.27 7.82
CA ILE A 282 21.02 17.55 8.04
C ILE A 282 20.96 18.03 9.49
N GLY A 283 20.15 17.39 10.34
CA GLY A 283 20.00 17.68 11.77
C GLY A 283 20.30 16.48 12.66
N SER A 284 19.78 16.44 13.89
CA SER A 284 20.08 15.41 14.90
C SER A 284 19.19 14.16 14.83
N GLY A 285 18.68 13.80 13.66
CA GLY A 285 17.75 12.68 13.46
C GLY A 285 18.39 11.29 13.41
N ASN A 286 17.57 10.26 13.64
CA ASN A 286 17.97 8.86 13.49
C ASN A 286 17.44 8.25 12.18
N LEU A 287 18.18 7.30 11.59
CA LEU A 287 17.70 6.43 10.51
C LEU A 287 17.44 5.03 11.08
N ILE A 288 16.19 4.61 11.04
CA ILE A 288 15.75 3.25 11.38
C ILE A 288 15.24 2.60 10.11
N ALA A 289 15.85 1.48 9.73
CA ALA A 289 15.42 0.63 8.62
C ALA A 289 15.21 -0.79 9.14
N GLY A 290 13.99 -1.11 9.58
CA GLY A 290 13.63 -2.41 10.12
C GLY A 290 12.96 -3.30 9.08
N ALA A 291 13.36 -4.57 9.06
CA ALA A 291 12.73 -5.61 8.26
C ALA A 291 12.47 -6.84 9.13
N ASN A 292 11.23 -7.30 9.18
CA ASN A 292 10.84 -8.54 9.83
C ASN A 292 10.02 -9.37 8.84
N SER A 293 10.47 -10.60 8.55
CA SER A 293 9.80 -11.51 7.62
C SER A 293 9.68 -12.88 8.28
N ASN A 294 8.45 -13.37 8.37
CA ASN A 294 8.13 -14.73 8.78
C ASN A 294 7.45 -15.44 7.61
N SER A 295 8.10 -16.48 7.09
CA SER A 295 7.59 -17.30 5.99
C SER A 295 7.46 -18.74 6.45
N SER A 296 6.31 -19.36 6.18
CA SER A 296 6.02 -20.75 6.57
C SER A 296 5.38 -21.50 5.41
N THR A 297 5.98 -22.63 5.02
CA THR A 297 5.41 -23.57 4.06
C THR A 297 5.05 -24.88 4.76
N ILE A 298 3.87 -25.40 4.45
CA ILE A 298 3.36 -26.67 4.98
C ILE A 298 2.82 -27.46 3.82
N ALA A 299 3.44 -28.60 3.50
CA ALA A 299 2.93 -29.54 2.51
C ALA A 299 2.65 -30.90 3.15
N SER A 300 1.48 -31.47 2.86
CA SER A 300 1.11 -32.81 3.33
C SER A 300 0.39 -33.60 2.25
N SER A 301 0.85 -34.82 1.99
CA SER A 301 0.15 -35.78 1.14
C SER A 301 0.09 -37.16 1.80
N SER A 302 -1.04 -37.85 1.66
CA SER A 302 -1.21 -39.20 2.23
C SER A 302 -0.73 -40.31 1.30
N LYS A 303 -0.75 -40.08 -0.02
CA LYS A 303 -0.41 -41.09 -1.04
C LYS A 303 0.49 -40.57 -2.17
N GLY A 304 0.69 -39.26 -2.29
CA GLY A 304 1.62 -38.65 -3.25
C GLY A 304 2.76 -37.91 -2.55
N ASP A 305 3.51 -37.14 -3.32
CA ASP A 305 4.65 -36.38 -2.79
C ASP A 305 4.19 -35.14 -2.02
N ALA A 306 4.98 -34.75 -1.01
CA ALA A 306 4.82 -33.50 -0.29
C ALA A 306 6.11 -32.68 -0.40
N ILE A 307 6.01 -31.47 -0.95
CA ILE A 307 7.13 -30.57 -1.23
C ILE A 307 6.81 -29.21 -0.61
N ALA A 308 7.66 -28.75 0.30
CA ALA A 308 7.53 -27.47 1.01
C ALA A 308 8.81 -26.63 0.89
#